data_AF-A0A6A3HT62-F1
#
_entry.id   AF-A0A6A3HT62-F1
#
_cell.length_a   1.000
_cell.length_b   1.000
_cell.length_c   1.000
_cell.angle_alpha   90.00
_cell.angle_beta   90.00
_cell.angle_gamma   90.00
#
_symmetry.space_group_name_H-M   'P 1'
#
loop_
_entity.id
_entity.type
_entity.pdbx_description
1 polymer ?
#
loop_
_entity_poly.entity_id
_entity_poly.type
_entity_poly.pdbx_seq_one_letter_code
_entity_poly.pdbx_strand_id
1 'polypeptide(L)'
;MLFDADKDVELTNRALRTDGSKNEERGGFPGMSKFAGLLSKAGPSKNIANKLWLRSQTNPTKVFNALRLGEAGVKLDDNPAVLQWLKYVDMYGAKKGNKQLSLVNRDVYVALLKSSKTEADVAKLFQSLKQNPDLAKLGESLQQTQFKSWLIREMQPATIPGLLGLRNGIPTNDPRTEIWKKYALVFAVSMRDKAASGKSKLSTAELAALLKIFG
;
A
#
# COMPACT_ATOMS: atom_id res chain seq x y z
N MET A 1 -62.39 14.30 50.80
CA MET A 1 -62.51 13.13 49.89
C MET A 1 -61.28 13.19 48.99
N LEU A 2 -60.21 12.42 49.27
CA LEU A 2 -59.94 11.08 48.69
C LEU A 2 -60.07 11.14 47.15
N PHE A 3 -59.02 11.00 46.34
CA PHE A 3 -58.09 9.87 46.23
C PHE A 3 -56.74 10.20 45.55
N ASP A 4 -55.72 9.41 45.89
CA ASP A 4 -54.40 9.26 45.26
C ASP A 4 -54.43 8.96 43.74
N ALA A 5 -53.36 9.34 43.01
CA ALA A 5 -52.43 8.37 42.42
C ALA A 5 -51.36 9.02 41.52
N ASP A 6 -50.16 8.48 41.72
CA ASP A 6 -48.84 8.68 41.15
C ASP A 6 -48.70 8.31 39.65
N LYS A 7 -47.56 8.70 39.06
CA LYS A 7 -46.88 8.16 37.86
C LYS A 7 -47.48 8.39 36.46
N ASP A 8 -46.80 9.19 35.64
CA ASP A 8 -45.76 8.67 34.74
C ASP A 8 -45.09 9.80 33.92
N VAL A 9 -43.77 9.78 33.93
CA VAL A 9 -42.89 10.57 33.06
C VAL A 9 -42.82 9.85 31.72
N GLU A 10 -43.34 10.45 30.66
CA GLU A 10 -43.03 10.02 29.30
C GLU A 10 -42.56 11.22 28.44
N LEU A 11 -41.24 11.38 28.44
CA LEU A 11 -40.48 12.23 27.53
C LEU A 11 -40.65 11.70 26.10
N THR A 12 -41.70 12.15 25.41
CA THR A 12 -41.87 11.89 23.98
C THR A 12 -40.97 12.83 23.16
N ASN A 13 -39.66 12.57 23.21
CA ASN A 13 -38.73 13.07 22.21
C ASN A 13 -39.01 12.33 20.89
N ARG A 14 -39.86 12.95 20.08
CA ARG A 14 -40.21 12.59 18.72
C ARG A 14 -38.94 12.59 17.85
N ALA A 15 -38.25 11.45 17.80
CA ALA A 15 -37.14 11.22 16.89
C ALA A 15 -37.66 11.30 15.45
N LEU A 16 -37.26 12.36 14.73
CA LEU A 16 -37.36 12.42 13.28
C LEU A 16 -36.53 11.29 12.70
N ARG A 17 -37.21 10.24 12.23
CA ARG A 17 -36.66 9.28 11.27
C ARG A 17 -36.31 10.05 10.00
N THR A 18 -35.04 10.36 9.81
CA THR A 18 -34.50 10.54 8.46
C THR A 18 -33.99 9.19 7.99
N ASP A 19 -34.93 8.35 7.54
CA ASP A 19 -34.60 7.31 6.57
C ASP A 19 -34.36 8.02 5.23
N GLY A 20 -33.23 7.68 4.63
CA GLY A 20 -32.64 8.43 3.55
C GLY A 20 -31.20 7.97 3.33
N SER A 21 -31.01 6.64 3.33
CA SER A 21 -29.86 6.00 2.70
C SER A 21 -29.77 6.49 1.26
N LYS A 22 -29.03 7.58 1.06
CA LYS A 22 -28.61 8.02 -0.25
C LYS A 22 -27.20 7.50 -0.45
N ASN A 23 -27.11 6.51 -1.33
CA ASN A 23 -25.91 6.10 -2.04
C ASN A 23 -24.98 7.30 -2.27
N GLU A 24 -23.89 7.37 -1.52
CA GLU A 24 -22.72 8.14 -1.91
C GLU A 24 -21.83 7.27 -2.81
N GLU A 25 -22.40 6.84 -3.94
CA GLU A 25 -21.61 6.70 -5.15
C GLU A 25 -21.33 8.11 -5.68
N ARG A 26 -20.38 8.81 -5.05
CA ARG A 26 -19.87 10.08 -5.55
C ARG A 26 -18.37 9.99 -5.78
N GLY A 27 -18.03 9.67 -7.04
CA GLY A 27 -16.86 10.22 -7.71
C GLY A 27 -15.50 9.64 -7.30
N GLY A 28 -15.32 8.33 -7.40
CA GLY A 28 -13.96 7.78 -7.49
C GLY A 28 -13.36 8.14 -8.85
N PHE A 29 -12.40 9.07 -8.89
CA PHE A 29 -11.55 9.20 -10.08
C PHE A 29 -10.95 7.83 -10.41
N PRO A 30 -10.94 7.39 -11.68
CA PRO A 30 -10.15 6.23 -12.08
C PRO A 30 -8.71 6.43 -11.59
N GLY A 31 -8.30 5.70 -10.56
CA GLY A 31 -6.98 5.82 -9.93
C GLY A 31 -6.92 6.52 -8.57
N MET A 32 -8.03 6.95 -7.96
CA MET A 32 -8.02 7.38 -6.55
C MET A 32 -7.90 6.15 -5.64
N SER A 33 -6.80 6.06 -4.89
CA SER A 33 -6.59 5.00 -3.91
C SER A 33 -7.71 4.98 -2.86
N LYS A 34 -8.27 3.80 -2.59
CA LYS A 34 -9.24 3.58 -1.50
C LYS A 34 -8.69 3.98 -0.12
N PHE A 35 -7.37 4.00 0.06
CA PHE A 35 -6.74 4.55 1.26
C PHE A 35 -6.95 6.06 1.41
N ALA A 36 -7.10 6.82 0.33
CA ALA A 36 -7.45 8.24 0.43
C ALA A 36 -8.80 8.39 1.12
N GLY A 37 -9.81 7.61 0.70
CA GLY A 37 -11.12 7.58 1.36
C GLY A 37 -11.07 7.13 2.82
N LEU A 38 -10.27 6.11 3.14
CA LEU A 38 -10.05 5.68 4.53
C LEU A 38 -9.39 6.77 5.39
N LEU A 39 -8.44 7.52 4.82
CA LEU A 39 -7.73 8.59 5.51
C LEU A 39 -8.60 9.81 5.74
N SER A 40 -9.43 10.19 4.77
CA SER A 40 -10.40 11.29 4.95
C SER A 40 -11.41 10.99 6.05
N LYS A 41 -11.78 9.72 6.24
CA LYS A 41 -12.68 9.26 7.32
C LYS A 41 -11.96 9.09 8.66
N ALA A 42 -10.66 8.80 8.63
CA ALA A 42 -9.85 8.70 9.82
C ALA A 42 -9.44 10.12 10.28
N GLY A 43 -10.18 10.69 11.24
CA GLY A 43 -9.82 11.96 11.88
C GLY A 43 -8.39 11.97 12.46
N PRO A 44 -7.90 13.12 12.97
CA PRO A 44 -6.52 13.27 13.44
C PRO A 44 -6.09 12.12 14.35
N SER A 45 -5.14 11.34 13.84
CA SER A 45 -4.79 10.00 14.32
C SER A 45 -4.23 10.01 15.74
N LYS A 46 -5.09 9.83 16.76
CA LYS A 46 -4.69 9.35 18.09
C LYS A 46 -4.69 7.82 18.10
N ASN A 47 -3.88 7.17 17.26
CA ASN A 47 -3.80 5.72 17.27
C ASN A 47 -2.91 5.23 18.44
N ILE A 48 -3.54 5.05 19.61
CA ILE A 48 -2.89 4.67 20.88
C ILE A 48 -2.11 3.35 20.72
N ALA A 49 -2.65 2.40 19.96
CA ALA A 49 -1.99 1.12 19.68
C ALA A 49 -0.63 1.33 18.98
N ASN A 50 -0.56 2.19 17.96
CA ASN A 50 0.71 2.50 17.28
C ASN A 50 1.75 3.08 18.23
N LYS A 51 1.34 3.96 19.15
CA LYS A 51 2.23 4.51 20.18
C LYS A 51 2.72 3.44 21.15
N LEU A 52 1.85 2.52 21.56
CA LEU A 52 2.19 1.42 22.45
C LEU A 52 3.18 0.46 21.80
N TRP A 53 2.90 0.00 20.57
CA TRP A 53 3.83 -0.84 19.81
C TRP A 53 5.18 -0.15 19.60
N LEU A 54 5.18 1.16 19.33
CA LEU A 54 6.42 1.92 19.14
C LEU A 54 7.23 2.07 20.44
N ARG A 55 6.56 2.21 21.59
CA ARG A 55 7.20 2.23 22.92
C ARG A 55 7.87 0.89 23.21
N SER A 56 7.16 -0.21 22.93
CA SER A 56 7.66 -1.58 23.10
C SER A 56 8.60 -2.04 21.97
N GLN A 57 8.86 -1.18 20.98
CA GLN A 57 9.65 -1.49 19.78
C GLN A 57 9.21 -2.77 19.06
N THR A 58 7.91 -3.05 19.04
CA THR A 58 7.35 -4.27 18.47
C THR A 58 7.68 -4.37 16.98
N ASN A 59 8.29 -5.46 16.53
CA ASN A 59 8.62 -5.62 15.11
C ASN A 59 7.35 -5.51 14.23
N PRO A 60 7.37 -4.77 13.10
CA PRO A 60 6.18 -4.60 12.26
C PRO A 60 5.54 -5.89 11.74
N THR A 61 6.32 -6.96 11.52
CA THR A 61 5.79 -8.27 11.13
C THR A 61 5.02 -8.94 12.28
N LYS A 62 5.42 -8.71 13.54
CA LYS A 62 4.63 -9.17 14.70
C LYS A 62 3.29 -8.44 14.78
N VAL A 63 3.28 -7.13 14.52
CA VAL A 63 2.04 -6.34 14.47
C VAL A 63 1.15 -6.78 13.30
N PHE A 64 1.73 -7.05 12.13
CA PHE A 64 1.02 -7.59 10.96
C PHE A 64 0.25 -8.87 11.31
N ASN A 65 0.92 -9.80 12.01
CA ASN A 65 0.32 -11.06 12.46
C ASN A 65 -0.74 -10.83 13.55
N ALA A 66 -0.47 -9.96 14.53
CA ALA A 66 -1.42 -9.65 15.61
C ALA A 66 -2.72 -9.02 15.08
N LEU A 67 -2.63 -8.26 13.99
CA LEU A 67 -3.77 -7.68 13.27
C LEU A 67 -4.40 -8.66 12.27
N ARG A 68 -3.91 -9.90 12.20
CA ARG A 68 -4.42 -10.97 11.31
C ARG A 68 -4.43 -10.56 9.83
N LEU A 69 -3.55 -9.66 9.43
CA LEU A 69 -3.49 -9.13 8.06
C LEU A 69 -2.98 -10.16 7.05
N GLY A 70 -2.39 -11.25 7.56
CA GLY A 70 -1.87 -12.35 6.76
C GLY A 70 -2.93 -13.35 6.28
N GLU A 71 -4.18 -13.22 6.74
CA GLU A 71 -5.22 -14.20 6.47
C GLU A 71 -5.77 -14.12 5.04
N ALA A 72 -6.29 -15.25 4.57
CA ALA A 72 -6.95 -15.35 3.27
C ALA A 72 -8.15 -14.38 3.21
N GLY A 73 -8.38 -13.76 2.06
CA GLY A 73 -9.49 -12.82 1.86
C GLY A 73 -9.26 -11.40 2.38
N VAL A 74 -8.19 -11.15 3.16
CA VAL A 74 -7.85 -9.77 3.59
C VAL A 74 -7.54 -8.90 2.37
N LYS A 75 -8.32 -7.85 2.14
CA LYS A 75 -8.06 -6.83 1.12
C LYS A 75 -7.00 -5.85 1.62
N LEU A 76 -5.98 -5.59 0.80
CA LEU A 76 -4.91 -4.67 1.19
C LEU A 76 -5.33 -3.21 1.01
N ASP A 77 -6.02 -2.89 -0.07
CA ASP A 77 -6.35 -1.54 -0.49
C ASP A 77 -7.60 -0.95 0.20
N ASP A 78 -8.39 -1.79 0.89
CA ASP A 78 -9.69 -1.42 1.44
C ASP A 78 -9.85 -1.92 2.89
N ASN A 79 -8.81 -1.72 3.71
CA ASN A 79 -8.80 -2.21 5.08
C ASN A 79 -8.15 -1.19 6.05
N PRO A 80 -8.92 -0.63 7.00
CA PRO A 80 -8.41 0.28 8.02
C PRO A 80 -7.26 -0.30 8.87
N ALA A 81 -7.26 -1.61 9.12
CA ALA A 81 -6.20 -2.27 9.89
C ALA A 81 -4.88 -2.31 9.11
N VAL A 82 -4.94 -2.47 7.77
CA VAL A 82 -3.75 -2.37 6.90
C VAL A 82 -3.21 -0.95 6.92
N LEU A 83 -4.07 0.07 6.85
CA LEU A 83 -3.66 1.47 6.95
C LEU A 83 -3.00 1.78 8.30
N GLN A 84 -3.60 1.32 9.40
CA GLN A 84 -3.05 1.47 10.73
C GLN A 84 -1.66 0.84 10.85
N TRP A 85 -1.50 -0.37 10.32
CA TRP A 85 -0.24 -1.09 10.30
C TRP A 85 0.82 -0.37 9.45
N LEU A 86 0.48 0.17 8.28
CA LEU A 86 1.42 0.91 7.45
C LEU A 86 1.86 2.23 8.09
N LYS A 87 0.95 2.95 8.76
CA LYS A 87 1.32 4.09 9.61
C LYS A 87 2.28 3.67 10.72
N TYR A 88 2.09 2.50 11.30
CA TYR A 88 3.02 1.96 12.29
C TYR A 88 4.40 1.62 11.70
N VAL A 89 4.45 1.01 10.50
CA VAL A 89 5.70 0.73 9.78
C VAL A 89 6.49 2.02 9.56
N ASP A 90 5.83 3.09 9.11
CA ASP A 90 6.46 4.39 8.90
C ASP A 90 7.06 4.97 10.20
N MET A 91 6.26 5.01 11.26
CA MET A 91 6.70 5.46 12.59
C MET A 91 7.87 4.63 13.14
N TYR A 92 7.82 3.31 12.97
CA TYR A 92 8.86 2.38 13.42
C TYR A 92 10.18 2.61 12.66
N GLY A 93 10.09 2.76 11.34
CA GLY A 93 11.22 3.03 10.46
C GLY A 93 11.91 4.36 10.79
N ALA A 94 11.13 5.43 10.96
CA ALA A 94 11.65 6.75 11.35
C ALA A 94 12.42 6.71 12.68
N LYS A 95 11.96 5.92 13.65
CA LYS A 95 12.62 5.76 14.97
C LYS A 95 13.94 4.99 14.90
N LYS A 96 14.10 4.05 13.96
CA LYS A 96 15.27 3.17 13.86
C LYS A 96 16.37 3.69 12.92
N GLY A 97 16.08 4.69 12.10
CA GLY A 97 17.03 5.29 11.16
C GLY A 97 17.19 4.53 9.83
N ASN A 98 17.89 5.14 8.88
CA ASN A 98 17.87 4.76 7.46
C ASN A 98 18.36 3.32 7.15
N LYS A 99 19.44 2.84 7.79
CA LYS A 99 19.94 1.47 7.55
C LYS A 99 18.91 0.42 7.96
N GLN A 100 18.31 0.60 9.14
CA GLN A 100 17.32 -0.33 9.66
C GLN A 100 15.98 -0.26 8.91
N LEU A 101 15.62 0.91 8.37
CA LEU A 101 14.45 1.08 7.51
C LEU A 101 14.50 0.16 6.29
N SER A 102 15.67 -0.05 5.68
CA SER A 102 15.82 -0.97 4.54
C SER A 102 15.52 -2.44 4.90
N LEU A 103 15.92 -2.87 6.11
CA LEU A 103 15.62 -4.21 6.63
C LEU A 103 14.13 -4.34 6.97
N VAL A 104 13.56 -3.32 7.62
CA VAL A 104 12.13 -3.26 7.93
C VAL A 104 11.29 -3.35 6.65
N ASN A 105 11.63 -2.59 5.61
CA ASN A 105 10.89 -2.60 4.34
C ASN A 105 11.00 -3.94 3.62
N ARG A 106 12.15 -4.63 3.72
CA ARG A 106 12.31 -5.99 3.22
C ARG A 106 11.38 -6.96 3.97
N ASP A 107 11.36 -6.89 5.30
CA ASP A 107 10.51 -7.75 6.12
C ASP A 107 9.02 -7.53 5.84
N VAL A 108 8.61 -6.27 5.67
CA VAL A 108 7.25 -5.87 5.28
C VAL A 108 6.87 -6.45 3.92
N TYR A 109 7.73 -6.31 2.91
CA TYR A 109 7.51 -6.86 1.58
C TYR A 109 7.38 -8.39 1.60
N VAL A 110 8.28 -9.07 2.33
CA VAL A 110 8.25 -10.53 2.48
C VAL A 110 7.00 -11.00 3.23
N ALA A 111 6.59 -10.30 4.29
CA ALA A 111 5.38 -10.64 5.04
C ALA A 111 4.13 -10.57 4.16
N LEU A 112 4.02 -9.52 3.34
CA LEU A 112 2.92 -9.37 2.40
C LEU A 112 2.88 -10.52 1.39
N LEU A 113 4.00 -10.85 0.74
CA LEU A 113 4.03 -11.94 -0.24
C LEU A 113 3.78 -13.32 0.38
N LYS A 114 4.25 -13.56 1.62
CA LYS A 114 3.96 -14.81 2.34
C LYS A 114 2.49 -14.95 2.73
N SER A 115 1.74 -13.85 2.81
CA SER A 115 0.30 -13.85 3.14
C SER A 115 -0.65 -14.09 1.96
N SER A 116 -0.21 -14.91 0.99
CA SER A 116 -0.96 -15.20 -0.25
C SER A 116 -1.29 -13.96 -1.10
N LYS A 117 -0.60 -12.83 -0.90
CA LYS A 117 -0.78 -11.62 -1.71
C LYS A 117 0.06 -11.75 -2.96
N THR A 118 -0.52 -11.37 -4.10
CA THR A 118 0.20 -11.38 -5.37
C THR A 118 1.17 -10.20 -5.44
N GLU A 119 2.20 -10.33 -6.28
CA GLU A 119 3.09 -9.19 -6.60
C GLU A 119 2.30 -7.99 -7.13
N ALA A 120 1.24 -8.23 -7.90
CA ALA A 120 0.34 -7.19 -8.38
C ALA A 120 -0.35 -6.43 -7.24
N ASP A 121 -0.87 -7.15 -6.24
CA ASP A 121 -1.56 -6.53 -5.09
C ASP A 121 -0.61 -5.73 -4.22
N VAL A 122 0.58 -6.27 -3.98
CA VAL A 122 1.63 -5.58 -3.20
C VAL A 122 2.15 -4.34 -3.95
N ALA A 123 2.36 -4.44 -5.26
CA ALA A 123 2.79 -3.31 -6.08
C ALA A 123 1.73 -2.19 -6.11
N LYS A 124 0.45 -2.54 -6.32
CA LYS A 124 -0.67 -1.59 -6.27
C LYS A 124 -0.78 -0.92 -4.90
N LEU A 125 -0.59 -1.68 -3.81
CA LEU A 125 -0.58 -1.13 -2.45
C LEU A 125 0.51 -0.04 -2.33
N PHE A 126 1.75 -0.35 -2.67
CA PHE A 126 2.85 0.61 -2.56
C PHE A 126 2.67 1.83 -3.45
N GLN A 127 2.21 1.63 -4.69
CA GLN A 127 1.88 2.72 -5.61
C GLN A 127 0.73 3.59 -5.08
N SER A 128 -0.23 3.01 -4.37
CA SER A 128 -1.33 3.74 -3.73
C SER A 128 -0.86 4.59 -2.55
N LEU A 129 0.12 4.13 -1.77
CA LEU A 129 0.69 4.91 -0.66
C LEU A 129 1.38 6.18 -1.15
N LYS A 130 1.97 6.15 -2.35
CA LYS A 130 2.63 7.30 -2.98
C LYS A 130 1.68 8.46 -3.29
N GLN A 131 0.38 8.18 -3.41
CA GLN A 131 -0.64 9.21 -3.63
C GLN A 131 -1.03 9.92 -2.33
N ASN A 132 -0.62 9.41 -1.16
CA ASN A 132 -0.91 10.02 0.12
C ASN A 132 0.31 10.80 0.64
N PRO A 133 0.19 12.11 0.95
CA PRO A 133 1.31 12.92 1.44
C PRO A 133 2.01 12.34 2.68
N ASP A 134 1.26 11.82 3.65
CA ASP A 134 1.81 11.30 4.91
C ASP A 134 2.60 10.00 4.69
N LEU A 135 2.19 9.18 3.72
CA LEU A 135 2.77 7.86 3.47
C LEU A 135 3.60 7.79 2.18
N ALA A 136 3.75 8.90 1.46
CA ALA A 136 4.39 8.90 0.15
C ALA A 136 5.84 8.40 0.21
N LYS A 137 6.59 8.81 1.24
CA LYS A 137 7.97 8.37 1.46
C LYS A 137 8.06 6.87 1.75
N LEU A 138 7.15 6.35 2.58
CA LEU A 138 7.07 4.92 2.85
C LEU A 138 6.74 4.14 1.56
N GLY A 139 5.72 4.59 0.82
CA GLY A 139 5.32 3.99 -0.46
C GLY A 139 6.45 3.94 -1.47
N GLU A 140 7.21 5.03 -1.62
CA GLU A 140 8.39 5.10 -2.48
C GLU A 140 9.47 4.09 -2.04
N SER A 141 9.78 4.04 -0.75
CA SER A 141 10.82 3.15 -0.21
C SER A 141 10.44 1.66 -0.32
N LEU A 142 9.17 1.32 -0.12
CA LEU A 142 8.65 -0.04 -0.30
C LEU A 142 8.66 -0.43 -1.78
N GLN A 143 8.26 0.47 -2.69
CA GLN A 143 8.31 0.22 -4.13
C GLN A 143 9.74 0.00 -4.63
N GLN A 144 10.70 0.80 -4.15
CA GLN A 144 12.13 0.59 -4.44
C GLN A 144 12.64 -0.75 -3.88
N THR A 145 12.16 -1.17 -2.71
CA THR A 145 12.50 -2.48 -2.12
C THR A 145 12.00 -3.62 -3.00
N GLN A 146 10.76 -3.53 -3.51
CA GLN A 146 10.21 -4.48 -4.49
C GLN A 146 11.07 -4.52 -5.78
N PHE A 147 11.41 -3.36 -6.35
CA PHE A 147 12.26 -3.30 -7.55
C PHE A 147 13.65 -3.90 -7.33
N LYS A 148 14.28 -3.64 -6.19
CA LYS A 148 15.55 -4.27 -5.82
C LYS A 148 15.43 -5.80 -5.75
N SER A 149 14.32 -6.31 -5.20
CA SER A 149 14.06 -7.75 -5.18
C SER A 149 13.96 -8.33 -6.60
N TRP A 150 13.19 -7.67 -7.48
CA TRP A 150 13.06 -8.09 -8.87
C TRP A 150 14.39 -8.04 -9.64
N LEU A 151 15.23 -7.01 -9.39
CA LEU A 151 16.59 -6.93 -9.96
C LEU A 151 17.50 -8.07 -9.49
N ILE A 152 17.50 -8.38 -8.19
CA ILE A 152 18.30 -9.47 -7.62
C ILE A 152 17.87 -10.83 -8.21
N ARG A 153 16.58 -10.97 -8.51
CA ARG A 153 16.00 -12.14 -9.19
C ARG A 153 16.13 -12.10 -10.71
N GLU A 154 16.83 -11.09 -11.24
CA GLU A 154 17.09 -10.90 -12.67
C GLU A 154 15.82 -10.89 -13.55
N MET A 155 14.71 -10.38 -12.99
CA MET A 155 13.45 -10.34 -13.71
C MET A 155 13.53 -9.39 -14.91
N GLN A 156 13.26 -9.91 -16.10
CA GLN A 156 13.29 -9.09 -17.30
C GLN A 156 12.07 -8.17 -17.35
N PRO A 157 12.21 -6.89 -17.76
CA PRO A 157 11.08 -5.98 -17.88
C PRO A 157 9.90 -6.51 -18.70
N ALA A 158 10.16 -7.36 -19.70
CA ALA A 158 9.13 -8.01 -20.52
C ALA A 158 8.23 -8.97 -19.74
N THR A 159 8.69 -9.51 -18.60
CA THR A 159 7.94 -10.46 -17.76
C THR A 159 7.02 -9.79 -16.74
N ILE A 160 7.31 -8.53 -16.41
CA ILE A 160 6.65 -7.79 -15.33
C ILE A 160 5.16 -7.51 -15.62
N PRO A 161 4.72 -7.18 -16.85
CA PRO A 161 3.29 -7.05 -17.13
C PRO A 161 2.49 -8.31 -16.75
N GLY A 162 3.00 -9.50 -17.09
CA GLY A 162 2.40 -10.77 -16.69
C GLY A 162 2.36 -10.97 -15.18
N LEU A 163 3.45 -10.60 -14.48
CA LEU A 163 3.53 -10.63 -13.01
C LEU A 163 2.51 -9.71 -12.34
N LEU A 164 2.24 -8.55 -12.96
CA LEU A 164 1.25 -7.56 -12.50
C LEU A 164 -0.19 -7.88 -12.96
N GLY A 165 -0.40 -9.02 -13.63
CA GLY A 165 -1.71 -9.45 -14.11
C GLY A 165 -2.21 -8.69 -15.34
N LEU A 166 -1.34 -8.01 -16.09
CA LEU A 166 -1.63 -7.35 -17.37
C LEU A 166 -1.53 -8.37 -18.51
N ARG A 167 -2.52 -9.29 -18.58
CA ARG A 167 -2.52 -10.39 -19.57
C ARG A 167 -3.17 -10.03 -20.91
N ASN A 168 -4.05 -9.03 -20.92
CA ASN A 168 -4.84 -8.64 -22.10
C ASN A 168 -4.33 -7.31 -22.69
N GLY A 169 -3.03 -7.08 -22.65
CA GLY A 169 -2.40 -5.81 -23.04
C GLY A 169 -2.09 -4.90 -21.84
N ILE A 170 -1.43 -3.78 -22.14
CA ILE A 170 -0.93 -2.81 -21.16
C ILE A 170 -1.74 -1.51 -21.33
N PRO A 171 -2.72 -1.24 -20.46
CA PRO A 171 -3.54 -0.03 -20.57
C PRO A 171 -2.72 1.21 -20.19
N THR A 172 -2.85 2.29 -20.94
CA THR A 172 -2.05 3.51 -20.71
C THR A 172 -2.36 4.19 -19.37
N ASN A 173 -3.60 4.08 -18.88
CA ASN A 173 -4.07 4.74 -17.65
C ASN A 173 -4.19 3.79 -16.44
N ASP A 174 -3.41 2.70 -16.40
CA ASP A 174 -3.40 1.77 -15.27
C ASP A 174 -2.19 2.02 -14.35
N PRO A 175 -2.37 2.09 -13.01
CA PRO A 175 -1.25 2.27 -12.09
C PRO A 175 -0.16 1.19 -12.22
N ARG A 176 -0.51 -0.02 -12.67
CA ARG A 176 0.45 -1.12 -12.92
C ARG A 176 1.35 -0.84 -14.13
N THR A 177 0.85 -0.10 -15.12
CA THR A 177 1.64 0.35 -16.27
C THR A 177 2.74 1.30 -15.83
N GLU A 178 2.43 2.22 -14.91
CA GLU A 178 3.43 3.13 -14.35
C GLU A 178 4.47 2.43 -13.47
N ILE A 179 4.06 1.39 -12.72
CA ILE A 179 4.98 0.54 -11.95
C ILE A 179 5.94 -0.18 -12.90
N TRP A 180 5.41 -0.78 -13.97
CA TRP A 180 6.19 -1.47 -14.98
C TRP A 180 7.21 -0.56 -15.66
N LYS A 181 6.77 0.61 -16.15
CA LYS A 181 7.65 1.62 -16.76
C LYS A 181 8.80 2.01 -15.83
N LYS A 182 8.50 2.31 -14.56
CA LYS A 182 9.53 2.67 -13.57
C LYS A 182 10.52 1.55 -13.32
N TYR A 183 10.05 0.31 -13.22
CA TYR A 183 10.95 -0.83 -13.07
C TYR A 183 11.85 -1.01 -14.31
N ALA A 184 11.29 -0.92 -15.51
CA ALA A 184 12.04 -1.03 -16.75
C ALA A 184 13.14 0.03 -16.87
N LEU A 185 12.90 1.25 -16.38
CA LEU A 185 13.92 2.30 -16.30
C LEU A 185 15.03 1.94 -15.29
N VAL A 186 14.64 1.50 -14.08
CA VAL A 186 15.59 1.05 -13.04
C VAL A 186 16.46 -0.12 -13.55
N PHE A 187 15.87 -1.05 -14.29
CA PHE A 187 16.57 -2.15 -14.92
C PHE A 187 17.60 -1.65 -15.95
N ALA A 188 17.19 -0.78 -16.87
CA ALA A 188 18.08 -0.24 -17.90
C ALA A 188 19.30 0.49 -17.28
N VAL A 189 19.09 1.30 -16.24
CA VAL A 189 20.17 1.97 -15.50
C VAL A 189 21.10 0.93 -14.85
N SER A 190 20.56 -0.06 -14.16
CA SER A 190 21.38 -1.11 -13.52
C SER A 190 22.21 -1.90 -14.53
N MET A 191 21.67 -2.17 -15.72
CA MET A 191 22.40 -2.85 -16.78
C MET A 191 23.50 -1.99 -17.39
N ARG A 192 23.25 -0.68 -17.58
CA ARG A 192 24.27 0.28 -18.00
C ARG A 192 25.43 0.34 -17.00
N ASP A 193 25.15 0.41 -15.70
CA ASP A 193 26.19 0.45 -14.67
C ASP A 193 27.00 -0.84 -14.61
N LYS A 194 26.34 -2.00 -14.83
CA LYS A 194 27.02 -3.29 -14.98
C LYS A 194 27.89 -3.33 -16.23
N ALA A 195 27.45 -2.75 -17.34
CA ALA A 195 28.23 -2.69 -18.58
C ALA A 195 29.47 -1.81 -18.42
N ALA A 196 29.30 -0.63 -17.81
CA ALA A 196 30.40 0.28 -17.49
C ALA A 196 31.43 -0.34 -16.52
N SER A 197 31.01 -1.28 -15.67
CA SER A 197 31.90 -2.02 -14.75
C SER A 197 32.41 -3.35 -15.31
N GLY A 198 32.19 -3.66 -16.60
CA GLY A 198 32.66 -4.88 -17.26
C GLY A 198 31.94 -6.17 -16.83
N LYS A 199 30.75 -6.06 -16.22
CA LYS A 199 29.99 -7.17 -15.62
C LYS A 199 28.63 -7.45 -16.30
N SER A 200 28.31 -6.82 -17.44
CA SER A 200 27.02 -7.05 -18.13
C SER A 200 27.08 -8.18 -19.17
N LYS A 201 26.00 -8.97 -19.26
CA LYS A 201 25.77 -9.95 -20.32
C LYS A 201 24.80 -9.47 -21.43
N LEU A 202 24.28 -8.24 -21.33
CA LEU A 202 23.26 -7.70 -22.25
C LEU A 202 23.89 -6.84 -23.35
N SER A 203 23.39 -6.99 -24.57
CA SER A 203 23.87 -6.27 -25.75
C SER A 203 23.30 -4.84 -25.83
N THR A 204 23.99 -3.97 -26.58
CA THR A 204 23.56 -2.59 -26.88
C THR A 204 22.16 -2.53 -27.53
N ALA A 205 21.78 -3.58 -28.29
CA ALA A 205 20.48 -3.67 -28.95
C ALA A 205 19.32 -3.86 -27.95
N GLU A 206 19.53 -4.63 -26.89
CA GLU A 206 18.52 -4.86 -25.84
C GLU A 206 18.26 -3.59 -25.02
N LEU A 207 19.31 -2.78 -24.77
CA LEU A 207 19.16 -1.47 -24.14
C LEU A 207 18.38 -0.49 -25.03
N ALA A 208 18.66 -0.47 -26.33
CA ALA A 208 17.93 0.37 -27.29
C ALA A 208 16.45 -0.03 -27.42
N ALA A 209 16.16 -1.33 -27.36
CA ALA A 209 14.78 -1.83 -27.38
C ALA A 209 13.99 -1.38 -26.14
N LEU A 210 14.61 -1.39 -24.94
CA LEU A 210 13.98 -0.89 -23.72
C LEU A 210 13.69 0.61 -23.81
N LEU A 211 14.61 1.41 -24.34
CA LEU A 211 14.42 2.86 -24.49
C LEU A 211 13.28 3.22 -25.45
N LYS A 212 13.06 2.41 -26.51
CA LYS A 212 11.93 2.58 -27.43
C LYS A 212 10.56 2.33 -26.79
N ILE A 213 10.49 1.62 -25.67
CA ILE A 213 9.23 1.43 -24.91
C ILE A 213 8.78 2.74 -24.23
N PHE A 214 9.70 3.69 -24.06
CA PHE A 214 9.46 4.97 -23.39
C PHE A 214 9.39 6.17 -24.33
N GLY A 215 9.57 5.96 -25.65
CA GLY A 215 9.53 6.98 -26.69
C GLY A 215 8.18 7.08 -27.38
#